data_AF-A0A348XKH5-F1
#
_entry.id   AF-A0A348XKH5-F1
#
_cell.length_a   1.000
_cell.length_b   1.000
_cell.length_c   1.000
_cell.angle_alpha   90.00
_cell.angle_beta   90.00
_cell.angle_gamma   90.00
#
_symmetry.space_group_name_H-M   'P 1'
#
loop_
_entity.id
_entity.type
_entity.pdbx_description
1 polymer ?
#
loop_
_entity_poly.entity_id
_entity_poly.type
_entity_poly.pdbx_seq_one_letter_code
_entity_poly.pdbx_strand_id
1 'polypeptide(L)'
;MSRSITVQVTTDSVVAAIRECKTWRQWSPWLIAEPDCLLNDEEDGSGYDWEGQVFGAGKVRLLAEAPAEQLYLDLTLLKPGENGLDVNW
;
A
#
# COMPACT_ATOMS: atom_id res chain seq x y z
N MET A 1 -6.48 11.76 -10.83
CA MET A 1 -6.19 13.21 -10.66
C MET A 1 -4.84 13.34 -9.92
N SER A 2 -4.36 14.52 -9.52
CA SER A 2 -3.20 14.62 -8.60
C SER A 2 -3.61 15.32 -7.29
N ARG A 3 -3.15 14.77 -6.16
CA ARG A 3 -3.28 15.37 -4.82
C ARG A 3 -1.89 15.56 -4.22
N SER A 4 -1.72 16.58 -3.40
CA SER A 4 -0.48 16.86 -2.67
C SER A 4 -0.77 17.45 -1.30
N ILE A 5 0.18 17.28 -0.38
CA ILE A 5 0.18 17.85 0.97
C ILE A 5 1.62 18.17 1.38
N THR A 6 1.81 19.20 2.20
CA THR A 6 3.12 19.54 2.77
C THR A 6 3.27 18.90 4.15
N VAL A 7 4.38 18.21 4.36
CA VAL A 7 4.76 17.58 5.63
C VAL A 7 6.12 18.10 6.10
N GLN A 8 6.32 18.22 7.40
CA GLN A 8 7.57 18.74 7.98
C GLN A 8 8.58 17.62 8.28
N VAL A 9 8.93 16.84 7.27
CA VAL A 9 9.91 15.74 7.33
C VAL A 9 10.77 15.72 6.06
N THR A 10 11.91 15.05 6.10
CA THR A 10 12.80 14.95 4.93
C THR A 10 12.24 14.00 3.89
N THR A 11 12.54 14.25 2.61
CA THR A 11 12.15 13.36 1.50
C THR A 11 12.63 11.93 1.72
N ASP A 12 13.87 11.75 2.20
CA ASP A 12 14.45 10.45 2.51
C ASP A 12 13.62 9.67 3.54
N SER A 13 13.19 10.33 4.63
CA SER A 13 12.35 9.68 5.64
C SER A 13 10.97 9.29 5.09
N VAL A 14 10.38 10.10 4.20
CA VAL A 14 9.13 9.77 3.53
C VAL A 14 9.32 8.58 2.60
N VAL A 15 10.36 8.59 1.77
CA VAL A 15 10.66 7.50 0.84
C VAL A 15 10.93 6.20 1.60
N ALA A 16 11.70 6.25 2.69
CA ALA A 16 11.95 5.08 3.54
C ALA A 16 10.65 4.53 4.15
N ALA A 17 9.77 5.39 4.66
CA ALA A 17 8.49 4.98 5.24
C ALA A 17 7.54 4.35 4.21
N ILE A 18 7.52 4.84 2.97
CA ILE A 18 6.70 4.26 1.90
C ILE A 18 7.33 2.96 1.39
N ARG A 19 8.66 2.87 1.30
CA ARG A 19 9.37 1.68 0.82
C ARG A 19 9.25 0.45 1.74
N GLU A 20 9.11 0.68 3.04
CA GLU A 20 8.91 -0.41 3.99
C GLU A 20 7.41 -0.74 4.11
N CYS A 21 6.91 -1.59 3.20
CA CYS A 21 5.49 -1.94 3.15
C CYS A 21 4.99 -2.59 4.45
N LYS A 22 5.85 -3.24 5.24
CA LYS A 22 5.49 -3.83 6.53
C LYS A 22 5.00 -2.78 7.53
N THR A 23 5.44 -1.53 7.40
CA THR A 23 5.00 -0.43 8.28
C THR A 23 3.62 0.11 7.93
N TRP A 24 3.08 -0.21 6.75
CA TRP A 24 1.84 0.38 6.26
C TRP A 24 0.65 0.04 7.15
N ARG A 25 0.68 -1.06 7.90
CA ARG A 25 -0.35 -1.41 8.90
C ARG A 25 -0.59 -0.29 9.92
N GLN A 26 0.38 0.59 10.13
CA GLN A 26 0.30 1.68 11.11
C GLN A 26 -0.45 2.92 10.59
N TRP A 27 -0.57 3.10 9.28
CA TRP A 27 -1.08 4.34 8.69
C TRP A 27 -1.94 4.17 7.43
N SER A 28 -1.87 3.03 6.75
CA SER A 28 -2.68 2.75 5.56
C SER A 28 -4.15 2.67 5.94
N PRO A 29 -5.02 3.51 5.37
CA PRO A 29 -6.43 3.49 5.69
C PRO A 29 -7.09 2.14 5.42
N TRP A 30 -6.63 1.40 4.41
CA TRP A 30 -7.18 0.09 4.05
C TRP A 30 -6.87 -0.95 5.13
N LEU A 31 -5.62 -0.98 5.61
CA LEU A 31 -5.19 -1.94 6.62
C LEU A 31 -5.72 -1.58 8.02
N ILE A 32 -5.88 -0.30 8.33
CA ILE A 32 -6.51 0.16 9.58
C ILE A 32 -8.01 -0.19 9.60
N ALA A 33 -8.68 -0.06 8.45
CA ALA A 33 -10.11 -0.34 8.35
C ALA A 33 -10.45 -1.84 8.44
N GLU A 34 -9.48 -2.73 8.15
CA GLU A 34 -9.66 -4.18 8.26
C GLU A 34 -8.47 -4.81 9.02
N PRO A 35 -8.41 -4.65 10.36
CA PRO A 35 -7.25 -5.06 11.16
C PRO A 35 -7.05 -6.58 11.21
N ASP A 36 -8.12 -7.35 11.01
CA ASP A 36 -8.09 -8.82 10.95
C ASP A 36 -7.74 -9.37 9.55
N CYS A 37 -7.42 -8.49 8.58
CA CYS A 37 -7.00 -8.88 7.25
C CYS A 37 -5.74 -9.76 7.31
N LEU A 38 -5.76 -10.88 6.59
CA LEU A 38 -4.58 -11.72 6.44
C LEU A 38 -3.59 -11.01 5.52
N LEU A 39 -2.38 -10.78 6.02
CA LEU A 39 -1.31 -10.13 5.30
C LEU A 39 -0.10 -11.05 5.19
N ASN A 40 0.37 -11.24 3.96
CA ASN A 40 1.59 -11.99 3.66
C ASN A 40 2.62 -11.04 3.07
N ASP A 41 3.52 -10.54 3.90
CA ASP A 41 4.56 -9.59 3.51
C ASP A 41 5.68 -10.28 2.71
N GLU A 42 6.21 -9.59 1.70
CA GLU A 42 7.45 -10.00 1.04
C GLU A 42 8.62 -9.90 2.02
N GLU A 43 9.56 -10.85 1.94
CA GLU A 43 10.70 -10.89 2.85
C GLU A 43 11.54 -9.60 2.79
N ASP A 44 11.71 -9.05 1.59
CA ASP A 44 12.46 -7.82 1.31
C ASP A 44 11.68 -6.53 1.63
N GLY A 45 10.42 -6.63 2.08
CA GLY A 45 9.58 -5.49 2.44
C GLY A 45 9.02 -4.71 1.24
N SER A 46 9.22 -5.21 0.01
CA SER A 46 8.80 -4.54 -1.22
C SER A 46 7.29 -4.58 -1.47
N GLY A 47 6.53 -5.34 -0.68
CA GLY A 47 5.10 -5.42 -0.82
C GLY A 47 4.48 -6.48 0.07
N TYR A 48 3.19 -6.73 -0.15
CA TYR A 48 2.44 -7.76 0.57
C TYR A 48 1.22 -8.20 -0.24
N ASP A 49 0.74 -9.39 0.07
CA ASP A 49 -0.58 -9.87 -0.35
C ASP A 49 -1.56 -9.65 0.80
N TRP A 50 -2.81 -9.34 0.46
CA TRP A 50 -3.88 -9.21 1.43
C TRP A 50 -5.06 -10.11 1.09
N GLU A 51 -5.71 -10.64 2.13
CA GLU A 51 -7.00 -11.31 2.02
C GLU A 51 -7.91 -10.85 3.16
N GLY A 52 -9.01 -10.20 2.78
CA GLY A 52 -10.01 -9.63 3.67
C GLY A 52 -11.42 -9.78 3.11
N GLN A 53 -12.41 -9.43 3.94
CA GLN A 53 -13.83 -9.39 3.60
C GLN A 53 -14.19 -8.03 2.96
N VAL A 54 -13.73 -6.93 3.55
CA VAL A 54 -14.11 -5.56 3.17
C VAL A 54 -13.41 -5.17 1.87
N PHE A 55 -12.09 -5.35 1.81
CA PHE A 55 -11.28 -4.96 0.65
C PHE A 55 -10.95 -6.13 -0.28
N GLY A 56 -11.58 -7.29 -0.06
CA GLY A 56 -11.36 -8.49 -0.87
C GLY A 56 -9.93 -9.01 -0.77
N ALA A 57 -9.40 -9.54 -1.87
CA ALA A 57 -8.04 -10.05 -1.92
C ALA A 57 -7.26 -9.42 -3.07
N GLY A 58 -5.96 -9.25 -2.86
CA GLY A 58 -5.08 -8.68 -3.86
C GLY A 58 -3.65 -8.63 -3.38
N LYS A 59 -2.83 -7.92 -4.14
CA LYS A 59 -1.41 -7.75 -3.85
C LYS A 59 -0.91 -6.38 -4.26
N VAL A 60 0.04 -5.87 -3.48
CA VAL A 60 0.77 -4.65 -3.78
C VAL A 60 2.26 -4.95 -3.83
N ARG A 61 2.96 -4.40 -4.82
CA ARG A 61 4.42 -4.48 -4.96
C ARG A 61 4.98 -3.13 -5.36
N LEU A 62 6.12 -2.75 -4.79
CA LEU A 62 6.92 -1.63 -5.23
C LEU A 62 7.74 -2.04 -6.46
N LEU A 63 7.73 -1.21 -7.49
CA LEU A 63 8.56 -1.42 -8.66
C LEU A 63 9.96 -0.86 -8.39
N ALA A 64 10.98 -1.68 -8.68
CA ALA A 64 12.38 -1.31 -8.50
C ALA A 64 12.83 -0.16 -9.44
N GLU A 65 12.18 -0.03 -10.59
CA GLU A 65 12.45 1.00 -11.59
C GLU A 65 11.74 2.31 -11.24
N ALA A 66 12.20 2.98 -10.18
CA ALA A 66 11.70 4.29 -9.81
C ALA A 66 12.86 5.27 -9.52
N PRO A 67 12.80 6.51 -10.04
CA PRO A 67 13.71 7.59 -9.62
C PRO A 67 13.71 7.78 -8.10
N ALA A 68 14.77 8.33 -7.51
CA ALA A 68 14.88 8.49 -6.06
C ALA A 68 13.71 9.27 -5.41
N GLU A 69 13.07 10.15 -6.18
CA GLU A 69 11.96 11.01 -5.73
C GLU A 69 10.58 10.51 -6.19
N GLN A 70 10.52 9.30 -6.77
CA GLN A 70 9.28 8.68 -7.23
C GLN A 70 9.22 7.22 -6.76
N LEU A 71 8.02 6.72 -6.55
CA LEU A 71 7.77 5.33 -6.23
C LEU A 71 6.61 4.88 -7.11
N TYR A 72 6.79 3.74 -7.78
CA TYR A 72 5.72 3.12 -8.54
C TYR A 72 5.25 1.88 -7.80
N LEU A 73 3.94 1.72 -7.72
CA LEU A 73 3.28 0.61 -7.06
C LEU A 73 2.50 -0.17 -8.12
N ASP A 74 2.74 -1.47 -8.20
CA ASP A 74 1.86 -2.40 -8.88
C ASP A 74 0.81 -2.90 -7.90
N LEU A 75 -0.44 -2.54 -8.16
CA LEU A 75 -1.59 -2.95 -7.36
C LEU A 75 -2.47 -3.88 -8.20
N THR A 76 -2.60 -5.14 -7.75
CA THR A 76 -3.47 -6.12 -8.40
C THR A 76 -4.61 -6.51 -7.47
N LEU A 77 -5.85 -6.36 -7.95
CA LEU A 77 -7.05 -6.87 -7.29
C LEU A 77 -7.35 -8.28 -7.80
N LEU A 78 -7.36 -9.27 -6.90
CA LEU A 78 -7.60 -10.68 -7.23
C LEU A 78 -9.04 -11.10 -7.00
N LYS A 79 -9.67 -10.57 -5.95
CA LYS A 79 -11.06 -10.86 -5.57
C LYS A 79 -11.73 -9.59 -5.06
N PRO A 80 -12.96 -9.28 -5.50
CA PRO A 80 -13.71 -8.15 -4.95
C PRO A 80 -14.07 -8.40 -3.47
N GLY A 81 -14.07 -7.33 -2.68
CA GLY A 81 -14.65 -7.34 -1.33
C GLY A 81 -16.18 -7.28 -1.36
N GLU A 82 -16.82 -7.43 -0.20
CA GLU A 82 -18.28 -7.53 -0.05
C GLU A 82 -19.05 -6.34 -0.65
N ASN A 83 -18.48 -5.14 -0.63
CA ASN A 83 -19.13 -3.93 -1.15
C ASN A 83 -18.61 -3.51 -2.54
N GLY A 84 -17.73 -4.29 -3.15
CA GLY A 84 -16.93 -3.85 -4.30
C GLY A 84 -15.90 -2.78 -3.91
N LEU A 85 -14.79 -2.73 -4.64
CA LEU A 85 -13.74 -1.73 -4.43
C LEU A 85 -13.99 -0.54 -5.36
N ASP A 86 -14.52 0.56 -4.82
CA ASP A 86 -14.57 1.83 -5.52
C ASP A 86 -13.23 2.56 -5.35
N VAL A 87 -12.27 2.22 -6.21
CA VAL A 87 -10.96 2.88 -6.27
C VAL A 87 -11.03 4.08 -7.21
N ASN A 88 -11.31 5.25 -6.65
CA ASN A 88 -11.26 6.53 -7.36
C ASN A 88 -9.85 7.17 -7.21
N TRP A 89 -9.16 7.39 -8.34
CA TRP A 89 -7.79 7.95 -8.45
C TRP A 89 -7.76 9.46 -8.78
#